data_AF-A0A1F3Y5S3-F1
#
_entry.id   AF-A0A1F3Y5S3-F1
#
_cell.length_a   1.000
_cell.length_b   1.000
_cell.length_c   1.000
_cell.angle_alpha   90.00
_cell.angle_beta   90.00
_cell.angle_gamma   90.00
#
_symmetry.space_group_name_H-M   'P 1'
#
loop_
_entity.id
_entity.type
_entity.pdbx_description
1 polymer ?
#
loop_
_entity_poly.entity_id
_entity_poly.type
_entity_poly.pdbx_seq_one_letter_code
_entity_poly.pdbx_strand_id
1 'polypeptide(L)'
;MEETLTRIFGRGGEIGLCVKDSERKVSFQNDLSIELCGEQLSNICKKGCMDLYVSNELCPARGLGAQLFTNKRIKDQFVDIVVLNNGREIVTLLYPVAVKHERELAFFKDKGLSKREFEIVERVVRGATNSEIIKELAITKATLKTHLNNIYKKLPPESRIGFRRRATQ
;
A
#
# COMPACT_ATOMS: atom_id res chain seq x y z
N MET A 1 -21.97 -7.29 -15.51
CA MET A 1 -21.23 -7.63 -14.27
C MET A 1 -19.96 -8.40 -14.60
N GLU A 2 -20.07 -9.49 -15.35
CA GLU A 2 -18.94 -10.35 -15.75
C GLU A 2 -17.84 -9.58 -16.52
N GLU A 3 -18.21 -8.78 -17.52
CA GLU A 3 -17.25 -7.95 -18.26
C GLU A 3 -16.48 -6.96 -17.36
N THR A 4 -17.18 -6.33 -16.41
CA THR A 4 -16.56 -5.41 -15.44
C THR A 4 -15.57 -6.13 -14.53
N LEU A 5 -15.92 -7.32 -14.04
CA LEU A 5 -15.05 -8.12 -13.17
C LEU A 5 -13.83 -8.63 -13.94
N THR A 6 -14.00 -9.08 -15.18
CA THR A 6 -12.90 -9.48 -16.06
C THR A 6 -11.94 -8.32 -16.34
N ARG A 7 -12.45 -7.10 -16.53
CA ARG A 7 -11.57 -5.93 -16.71
C ARG A 7 -10.75 -5.59 -15.46
N ILE A 8 -11.32 -5.76 -14.26
CA ILE A 8 -10.65 -5.39 -13.00
C ILE A 8 -9.71 -6.51 -12.52
N PHE A 9 -10.17 -7.76 -12.58
CA PHE A 9 -9.53 -8.92 -11.96
C PHE A 9 -9.08 -9.99 -12.95
N GLY A 10 -9.46 -9.91 -14.21
CA GLY A 10 -9.04 -10.85 -15.24
C GLY A 10 -7.61 -10.60 -15.72
N ARG A 11 -7.25 -11.23 -16.85
CA ARG A 11 -5.91 -11.14 -17.44
C ARG A 11 -5.60 -9.70 -17.86
N GLY A 12 -4.52 -9.15 -17.32
CA GLY A 12 -4.15 -7.74 -17.53
C GLY A 12 -4.92 -6.74 -16.65
N GLY A 13 -5.71 -7.21 -15.68
CA GLY A 13 -6.35 -6.38 -14.67
C GLY A 13 -5.34 -5.77 -13.69
N GLU A 14 -5.72 -4.65 -13.07
CA GLU A 14 -4.83 -3.86 -12.20
C GLU A 14 -4.89 -4.26 -10.72
N ILE A 15 -5.82 -5.15 -10.34
CA ILE A 15 -6.04 -5.56 -8.95
C ILE A 15 -5.86 -7.07 -8.82
N GLY A 16 -4.94 -7.49 -7.95
CA GLY A 16 -4.79 -8.87 -7.54
C GLY A 16 -5.92 -9.26 -6.58
N LEU A 17 -6.50 -10.43 -6.78
CA LEU A 17 -7.55 -11.00 -5.94
C LEU A 17 -7.14 -12.39 -5.49
N CYS A 18 -7.19 -12.64 -4.19
CA CYS A 18 -6.97 -13.96 -3.61
C CYS A 18 -8.00 -14.25 -2.54
N VAL A 19 -8.70 -15.37 -2.66
CA VAL A 19 -9.70 -15.83 -1.69
C VAL A 19 -9.16 -17.04 -0.95
N LYS A 20 -9.39 -17.06 0.36
CA LYS A 20 -9.02 -18.15 1.26
C LYS A 20 -10.21 -18.52 2.13
N ASP A 21 -10.21 -19.73 2.67
CA ASP A 21 -11.12 -20.09 3.74
C ASP A 21 -10.63 -19.57 5.12
N SER A 22 -11.38 -19.88 6.18
CA SER A 22 -11.06 -19.52 7.56
C SER A 22 -9.74 -20.13 8.07
N GLU A 23 -9.28 -21.23 7.46
CA GLU A 23 -8.01 -21.89 7.77
C GLU A 23 -6.84 -21.33 6.93
N ARG A 24 -7.09 -20.24 6.17
CA ARG A 24 -6.15 -19.58 5.27
C ARG A 24 -5.75 -20.43 4.07
N LYS A 25 -6.48 -21.50 3.76
CA LYS A 25 -6.26 -22.30 2.56
C LYS A 25 -6.78 -21.54 1.35
N VAL A 26 -5.93 -21.38 0.34
CA VAL A 26 -6.26 -20.60 -0.85
C VAL A 26 -7.25 -21.38 -1.73
N SER A 27 -8.42 -20.81 -1.95
CA SER A 27 -9.46 -21.35 -2.84
C SER A 27 -9.44 -20.70 -4.22
N PHE A 28 -8.90 -19.48 -4.35
CA PHE A 28 -8.82 -18.76 -5.61
C PHE A 28 -7.66 -17.75 -5.64
N GLN A 29 -7.02 -17.61 -6.80
CA GLN A 29 -6.13 -16.50 -7.15
C GLN A 29 -6.36 -16.10 -8.61
N ASN A 30 -6.33 -14.80 -8.88
CA ASN A 30 -6.20 -14.32 -10.25
C ASN A 30 -4.73 -14.17 -10.68
N ASP A 31 -4.52 -13.89 -11.97
CA ASP A 31 -3.20 -13.77 -12.60
C ASP A 31 -2.27 -12.80 -11.84
N LEU A 32 -2.73 -11.59 -11.53
CA LEU A 32 -1.92 -10.60 -10.83
C LEU A 32 -1.58 -11.04 -9.40
N SER A 33 -2.50 -11.70 -8.69
CA SER A 33 -2.16 -12.28 -7.39
C SER A 33 -1.12 -13.39 -7.49
N ILE A 34 -1.15 -14.21 -8.55
CA ILE A 34 -0.16 -15.27 -8.80
C ILE A 34 1.20 -14.64 -9.13
N GLU A 35 1.23 -13.59 -9.95
CA GLU A 35 2.47 -12.86 -10.27
C GLU A 35 3.13 -12.33 -8.98
N LEU A 36 2.35 -11.63 -8.14
CA LEU A 36 2.83 -11.03 -6.90
C LEU A 36 3.26 -12.08 -5.86
N CYS A 37 2.44 -13.10 -5.62
CA CYS A 37 2.60 -14.00 -4.47
C CYS A 37 3.14 -15.40 -4.83
N GLY A 38 3.14 -15.76 -6.11
CA GLY A 38 3.26 -17.14 -6.59
C GLY A 38 1.92 -17.87 -6.61
N GLU A 39 1.89 -19.01 -7.28
CA GLU A 39 0.74 -19.94 -7.23
C GLU A 39 0.68 -20.60 -5.85
N GLN A 40 -0.46 -20.48 -5.19
CA GLN A 40 -0.69 -20.92 -3.82
C GLN A 40 -2.00 -21.71 -3.69
N LEU A 41 -2.69 -22.02 -4.79
CA LEU A 41 -3.95 -22.74 -4.78
C LEU A 41 -3.85 -24.01 -3.92
N SER A 42 -4.86 -24.24 -3.08
CA SER A 42 -4.94 -25.34 -2.11
C SER A 42 -3.89 -25.36 -0.99
N ASN A 43 -2.96 -24.41 -0.93
CA ASN A 43 -1.99 -24.30 0.16
C ASN A 43 -2.50 -23.37 1.28
N ILE A 44 -2.04 -23.62 2.51
CA ILE A 44 -2.21 -22.70 3.64
C ILE A 44 -1.24 -21.52 3.45
N CYS A 45 -1.78 -20.34 3.16
CA CYS A 45 -0.97 -19.18 2.80
C CYS A 45 -0.38 -18.48 4.03
N LYS A 46 0.95 -18.31 4.02
CA LYS A 46 1.75 -17.56 5.00
C LYS A 46 2.61 -16.49 4.31
N LYS A 47 2.05 -15.85 3.28
CA LYS A 47 2.72 -14.77 2.53
C LYS A 47 2.38 -13.42 3.17
N GLY A 48 3.07 -12.36 2.75
CA GLY A 48 3.02 -11.02 3.37
C GLY A 48 1.65 -10.50 3.80
N CYS A 49 0.57 -10.72 3.02
CA CYS A 49 -0.78 -10.34 3.46
C CYS A 49 -1.26 -11.09 4.71
N MET A 50 -0.95 -12.38 4.84
CA MET A 50 -1.30 -13.23 5.98
C MET A 50 -0.30 -13.08 7.15
N ASP A 51 0.94 -12.66 6.87
CA ASP A 51 1.92 -12.32 7.91
C ASP A 51 1.55 -11.02 8.63
N LEU A 52 1.00 -10.06 7.89
CA LEU A 52 0.49 -8.79 8.42
C LEU A 52 -0.90 -8.92 9.05
N TYR A 53 -1.67 -9.90 8.58
CA TYR A 53 -3.04 -10.12 9.04
C TYR A 53 -3.06 -10.48 10.52
N VAL A 54 -3.64 -9.59 11.32
CA VAL A 54 -3.75 -9.79 12.76
C VAL A 54 -4.98 -10.64 13.06
N SER A 55 -4.75 -11.92 13.38
CA SER A 55 -5.72 -12.75 14.10
C SER A 55 -5.25 -12.87 15.54
N ASN A 56 -5.90 -12.19 16.48
CA ASN A 56 -5.56 -12.33 17.89
C ASN A 56 -6.30 -13.54 18.48
N GLU A 57 -5.57 -14.54 18.96
CA GLU A 57 -6.15 -15.72 19.62
C GLU A 57 -6.97 -15.35 20.87
N LEU A 58 -6.59 -14.26 21.56
CA LEU A 58 -7.34 -13.73 22.71
C LEU A 58 -8.67 -13.09 22.32
N CYS A 59 -8.85 -12.69 21.06
CA CYS A 59 -10.09 -12.10 20.57
C CYS A 59 -10.24 -12.34 19.06
N PRO A 60 -10.81 -13.49 18.65
CA PRO A 60 -11.00 -13.86 17.24
C PRO A 60 -11.74 -12.80 16.42
N ALA A 61 -12.63 -12.03 17.07
CA ALA A 61 -13.37 -10.94 16.44
C ALA A 61 -12.46 -9.85 15.84
N ARG A 62 -11.22 -9.67 16.32
CA ARG A 62 -10.25 -8.72 15.73
C ARG A 62 -9.78 -9.13 14.34
N GLY A 63 -9.93 -10.40 13.97
CA GLY A 63 -9.68 -10.88 12.63
C GLY A 63 -10.81 -10.55 11.66
N LEU A 64 -12.03 -10.26 12.14
CA LEU A 64 -13.18 -9.98 11.28
C LEU A 64 -13.16 -8.56 10.71
N GLY A 65 -13.89 -8.36 9.61
CA GLY A 65 -14.03 -7.07 8.95
C GLY A 65 -12.84 -6.74 8.05
N ALA A 66 -12.58 -5.43 7.89
CA ALA A 66 -11.58 -4.93 6.96
C ALA A 66 -10.28 -4.53 7.67
N GLN A 67 -9.16 -4.96 7.10
CA GLN A 67 -7.83 -4.51 7.47
C GLN A 67 -7.13 -3.97 6.23
N LEU A 68 -6.47 -2.82 6.36
CA LEU A 68 -5.75 -2.15 5.29
C LEU A 68 -4.28 -2.02 5.66
N PHE A 69 -3.40 -2.45 4.76
CA PHE A 69 -1.96 -2.28 4.88
C PHE A 69 -1.43 -1.59 3.65
N THR A 70 -0.95 -0.36 3.81
CA THR A 70 -0.43 0.43 2.70
C THR A 70 1.08 0.30 2.55
N ASN A 71 1.58 0.45 1.32
CA ASN A 71 3.02 0.46 1.01
C ASN A 71 3.78 -0.76 1.56
N LYS A 72 3.19 -1.95 1.47
CA LYS A 72 3.84 -3.19 1.91
C LYS A 72 4.60 -3.82 0.77
N ARG A 73 5.73 -4.44 1.09
CA ARG A 73 6.57 -5.10 0.10
C ARG A 73 6.17 -6.57 -0.01
N ILE A 74 5.81 -7.02 -1.22
CA ILE A 74 5.66 -8.43 -1.57
C ILE A 74 6.65 -8.71 -2.70
N LYS A 75 7.59 -9.64 -2.47
CA LYS A 75 8.78 -9.84 -3.31
C LYS A 75 9.50 -8.48 -3.51
N ASP A 76 9.60 -8.01 -4.75
CA ASP A 76 10.27 -6.76 -5.13
C ASP A 76 9.30 -5.62 -5.46
N GLN A 77 8.00 -5.80 -5.22
CA GLN A 77 6.97 -4.81 -5.52
C GLN A 77 6.34 -4.23 -4.25
N PHE A 78 6.01 -2.95 -4.30
CA PHE A 78 5.17 -2.30 -3.29
C PHE A 78 3.70 -2.47 -3.66
N VAL A 79 2.90 -2.86 -2.68
CA VAL A 79 1.45 -3.09 -2.83
C VAL A 79 0.68 -2.49 -1.65
N ASP A 80 -0.51 -1.97 -1.94
CA ASP A 80 -1.56 -1.75 -0.95
C ASP A 80 -2.38 -3.05 -0.84
N ILE A 81 -2.64 -3.49 0.39
CA ILE A 81 -3.31 -4.76 0.70
C ILE A 81 -4.58 -4.47 1.47
N VAL A 82 -5.73 -4.93 0.97
CA VAL A 82 -6.99 -4.96 1.72
C VAL A 82 -7.33 -6.40 2.03
N VAL A 83 -7.53 -6.72 3.30
CA VAL A 83 -8.02 -8.02 3.76
C VAL A 83 -9.42 -7.82 4.31
N LEU A 84 -10.39 -8.56 3.77
CA LEU A 84 -11.75 -8.63 4.26
C LEU A 84 -12.01 -10.05 4.77
N ASN A 85 -12.36 -10.19 6.04
CA ASN A 85 -12.70 -11.47 6.64
C ASN A 85 -14.12 -11.45 7.19
N ASN A 86 -14.97 -12.34 6.70
CA ASN A 86 -16.36 -12.50 7.16
C ASN A 86 -16.54 -13.67 8.16
N GLY A 87 -15.45 -14.33 8.55
CA GLY A 87 -15.42 -15.50 9.43
C GLY A 87 -15.43 -16.85 8.70
N ARG A 88 -15.81 -16.88 7.42
CA ARG A 88 -15.75 -18.07 6.55
C ARG A 88 -14.71 -17.93 5.46
N GLU A 89 -14.65 -16.75 4.86
CA GLU A 89 -13.77 -16.42 3.75
C GLU A 89 -12.90 -15.21 4.12
N ILE A 90 -11.64 -15.29 3.70
CA ILE A 90 -10.68 -14.21 3.77
C ILE A 90 -10.38 -13.78 2.34
N VAL A 91 -10.94 -12.64 1.94
CA VAL A 91 -10.73 -12.02 0.64
C VAL A 91 -9.58 -11.03 0.75
N THR A 92 -8.59 -11.15 -0.13
CA THR A 92 -7.44 -10.24 -0.19
C THR A 92 -7.40 -9.55 -1.54
N LEU A 93 -7.39 -8.21 -1.53
CA LEU A 93 -7.13 -7.37 -2.69
C LEU A 93 -5.71 -6.82 -2.61
N LEU A 94 -4.99 -6.88 -3.72
CA LEU A 94 -3.62 -6.44 -3.87
C LEU A 94 -3.56 -5.39 -4.98
N TYR A 95 -3.13 -4.18 -4.66
CA TYR A 95 -2.98 -3.11 -5.63
C TYR A 95 -1.50 -2.70 -5.72
N PRO A 96 -0.80 -3.00 -6.84
CA PRO A 96 0.56 -2.52 -7.07
C PRO A 96 0.59 -1.00 -7.09
N VAL A 97 1.37 -0.40 -6.18
CA VAL A 97 1.38 1.07 -6.01
C VAL A 97 2.43 1.78 -6.85
N ALA A 98 3.26 1.06 -7.61
CA ALA A 98 4.33 1.65 -8.43
C ALA A 98 3.80 2.72 -9.39
N VAL A 99 2.76 2.40 -10.17
CA VAL A 99 2.13 3.34 -11.11
C VAL A 99 1.51 4.54 -10.39
N LYS A 100 0.90 4.32 -9.23
CA LYS A 100 0.36 5.39 -8.38
C LYS A 100 1.46 6.33 -7.90
N HIS A 101 2.59 5.79 -7.45
CA HIS A 101 3.74 6.58 -7.01
C HIS A 101 4.30 7.42 -8.14
N GLU A 102 4.50 6.84 -9.32
CA GLU A 102 5.01 7.56 -10.50
C GLU A 102 4.10 8.73 -10.87
N ARG A 103 2.78 8.51 -10.90
CA ARG A 103 1.80 9.57 -11.19
C ARG A 103 1.82 10.67 -10.13
N GLU A 104 1.92 10.31 -8.84
CA GLU A 104 2.06 11.30 -7.77
C GLU A 104 3.37 12.10 -7.89
N LEU A 105 4.50 11.45 -8.18
CA LEU A 105 5.79 12.12 -8.33
C LEU A 105 5.82 13.06 -9.53
N ALA A 106 5.20 12.66 -10.65
CA ALA A 106 5.01 13.52 -11.81
C ALA A 106 4.22 14.79 -11.46
N PHE A 107 3.17 14.67 -10.65
CA PHE A 107 2.41 15.84 -10.17
C PHE A 107 3.26 16.82 -9.37
N PHE A 108 4.20 16.32 -8.54
CA PHE A 108 5.05 17.18 -7.70
C PHE A 108 6.22 17.84 -8.46
N LYS A 109 6.60 17.30 -9.63
CA LYS A 109 7.78 17.73 -10.38
C LYS A 109 7.74 19.21 -10.75
N ASP A 110 6.57 19.73 -11.12
CA ASP A 110 6.41 21.10 -11.61
C ASP A 110 5.91 22.08 -10.53
N LYS A 111 6.03 21.72 -9.24
CA LYS A 111 5.56 22.55 -8.12
C LYS A 111 6.63 23.49 -7.53
N GLY A 112 7.73 23.71 -8.25
CA GLY A 112 8.82 24.59 -7.79
C GLY A 112 9.52 24.10 -6.51
N LEU A 113 9.51 22.78 -6.28
CA LEU A 113 10.22 22.17 -5.17
C LEU A 113 11.73 22.26 -5.42
N SER A 114 12.48 22.60 -4.37
CA SER A 114 13.93 22.43 -4.39
C SER A 114 14.27 20.93 -4.49
N LYS A 115 15.49 20.62 -4.93
CA LYS A 115 16.00 19.24 -4.97
C LYS A 115 15.76 18.51 -3.65
N ARG A 116 16.05 19.16 -2.52
CA ARG A 116 15.91 18.56 -1.20
C ARG A 116 14.46 18.32 -0.78
N GLU A 117 13.56 19.23 -1.14
CA GLU A 117 12.13 19.05 -0.89
C GLU A 117 11.56 17.91 -1.75
N PHE A 118 12.00 17.78 -3.00
CA PHE A 118 11.59 16.69 -3.87
C PHE A 118 12.07 15.33 -3.34
N GLU A 119 13.30 15.23 -2.83
CA GLU A 119 13.82 14.01 -2.17
C GLU A 119 12.97 13.58 -0.95
N ILE A 120 12.40 14.55 -0.22
CA ILE A 120 11.49 14.28 0.91
C ILE A 120 10.13 13.82 0.37
N VAL A 121 9.59 14.50 -0.63
CA VAL A 121 8.32 14.09 -1.29
C VAL A 121 8.42 12.67 -1.81
N GLU A 122 9.52 12.31 -2.46
CA GLU A 122 9.73 10.96 -2.99
C GLU A 122 9.60 9.88 -1.91
N ARG A 123 10.22 10.11 -0.76
CA ARG A 123 10.15 9.18 0.37
C ARG A 123 8.76 9.12 0.99
N VAL A 124 8.09 10.26 1.17
CA VAL A 124 6.72 10.32 1.68
C VAL A 124 5.75 9.59 0.75
N VAL A 125 5.87 9.77 -0.58
CA VAL A 125 5.03 9.08 -1.57
C VAL A 125 5.24 7.58 -1.48
N ARG A 126 6.49 7.13 -1.32
CA ARG A 126 6.84 5.71 -1.13
C ARG A 126 6.48 5.16 0.26
N GLY A 127 5.91 5.97 1.14
CA GLY A 127 5.44 5.56 2.46
C GLY A 127 6.50 5.49 3.56
N ALA A 128 7.66 6.13 3.37
CA ALA A 128 8.68 6.22 4.42
C ALA A 128 8.17 7.06 5.59
N THR A 129 8.44 6.59 6.81
CA THR A 129 8.17 7.31 8.05
C THR A 129 9.11 8.50 8.21
N ASN A 130 8.71 9.48 9.03
CA ASN A 130 9.59 10.61 9.34
C ASN A 130 10.95 10.20 9.91
N SER A 131 11.00 9.14 10.71
CA SER A 131 12.24 8.60 11.27
C SER A 131 13.17 8.01 10.21
N GLU A 132 12.61 7.28 9.24
CA GLU A 132 13.36 6.76 8.09
C GLU A 132 13.89 7.90 7.23
N ILE A 133 13.07 8.91 6.92
CA ILE A 133 13.47 10.08 6.13
C ILE A 133 14.63 10.82 6.80
N ILE A 134 14.53 11.09 8.10
CA ILE A 134 15.59 11.73 8.91
C ILE A 134 16.90 10.96 8.79
N LYS A 135 16.84 9.64 8.95
CA LYS A 135 18.01 8.75 8.90
C LYS A 135 18.63 8.71 7.51
N GLU A 136 17.83 8.44 6.47
CA GLU A 136 18.30 8.30 5.09
C GLU A 136 18.87 9.60 4.53
N LEU A 137 18.27 10.73 4.90
CA LEU A 137 18.71 12.04 4.44
C LEU A 137 19.77 12.68 5.35
N ALA A 138 20.10 12.07 6.48
CA ALA A 138 21.00 12.62 7.49
C ALA A 138 20.63 14.07 7.89
N ILE A 139 19.35 14.30 8.22
CA ILE A 139 18.83 15.60 8.67
C ILE A 139 18.21 15.48 10.06
N THR A 140 18.02 16.61 10.75
CA THR A 140 17.30 16.62 12.03
C THR A 140 15.79 16.62 11.82
N LYS A 141 15.03 16.25 12.86
CA LYS A 141 13.57 16.40 12.90
C LYS A 141 13.11 17.85 12.66
N ALA A 142 13.84 18.83 13.19
CA ALA A 142 13.56 20.24 12.99
C ALA A 142 13.74 20.63 11.51
N THR A 143 14.83 20.18 10.89
CA THR A 143 15.12 20.38 9.46
C THR A 143 14.03 19.76 8.58
N LEU A 144 13.63 18.51 8.87
CA LEU A 144 12.53 17.85 8.14
C LEU A 144 11.22 18.64 8.24
N LYS A 145 10.86 19.11 9.45
CA LYS A 145 9.67 19.95 9.66
C LYS A 145 9.72 21.22 8.82
N THR A 146 10.88 21.89 8.75
CA THR A 146 11.06 23.08 7.92
C THR A 146 10.83 22.78 6.44
N HIS A 147 11.41 21.69 5.91
CA HIS A 147 11.18 21.29 4.53
C HIS A 147 9.71 20.94 4.25
N LEU A 148 9.05 20.18 5.12
CA LEU A 148 7.63 19.86 4.99
C LEU A 148 6.76 21.13 4.96
N ASN A 149 7.04 22.10 5.82
CA ASN A 149 6.34 23.38 5.81
C ASN A 149 6.52 24.16 4.50
N ASN A 150 7.73 24.15 3.93
CA ASN A 150 7.98 24.79 2.65
C ASN A 150 7.30 24.06 1.49
N ILE A 151 7.29 22.71 1.51
CA ILE A 151 6.52 21.90 0.57
C ILE A 151 5.04 22.30 0.64
N TYR A 152 4.42 22.31 1.82
CA TYR A 152 3.00 22.66 1.96
C TYR A 152 2.66 24.04 1.40
N LYS A 153 3.55 25.03 1.53
CA LYS A 153 3.35 26.37 0.95
C LYS A 153 3.33 26.36 -0.58
N LYS A 154 4.12 25.48 -1.21
CA LYS A 154 4.25 25.34 -2.66
C LYS A 154 3.15 24.48 -3.30
N LEU A 155 2.45 23.67 -2.49
CA LEU A 155 1.34 22.86 -2.98
C LEU A 155 0.04 23.65 -3.05
N PRO A 156 -0.83 23.35 -4.03
CA PRO A 156 -2.17 23.91 -4.08
C PRO A 156 -3.02 23.38 -2.91
N PRO A 157 -3.99 24.16 -2.39
CA PRO A 157 -4.74 23.83 -1.17
C PRO A 157 -5.32 22.41 -1.12
N GLU A 158 -5.92 21.97 -2.23
CA GLU A 158 -6.56 20.67 -2.40
C GLU A 158 -5.59 19.49 -2.29
N SER A 159 -4.31 19.67 -2.64
CA SER A 159 -3.30 18.61 -2.55
C SER A 159 -2.60 18.54 -1.18
N ARG A 160 -2.72 19.60 -0.35
CA ARG A 160 -2.05 19.67 0.96
C ARG A 160 -2.57 18.61 1.93
N ILE A 161 -3.88 18.41 1.98
CA ILE A 161 -4.51 17.49 2.95
C ILE A 161 -4.05 16.06 2.68
N GLY A 162 -4.11 15.61 1.43
CA GLY A 162 -3.70 14.28 1.02
C GLY A 162 -2.21 14.02 1.30
N PHE A 163 -1.34 14.96 0.94
CA PHE A 163 0.10 14.85 1.20
C PHE A 163 0.40 14.85 2.70
N ARG A 164 -0.24 15.73 3.47
CA ARG A 164 -0.04 15.81 4.93
C ARG A 164 -0.40 14.51 5.64
N ARG A 165 -1.51 13.87 5.26
CA ARG A 165 -1.93 12.58 5.84
C ARG A 165 -0.87 11.48 5.67
N ARG A 166 -0.12 11.52 4.56
CA ARG A 166 1.01 10.61 4.31
C ARG A 166 2.25 11.01 5.11
N ALA A 167 2.59 12.29 5.14
CA ALA A 167 3.77 12.81 5.84
C ALA A 167 3.69 12.73 7.38
N THR A 168 2.52 12.48 7.96
CA THR A 168 2.34 12.31 9.41
C THR A 168 2.49 10.88 9.91
N GLN A 169 2.73 9.91 9.03
CA GLN A 169 3.08 8.54 9.40
C GLN A 169 4.55 8.45 9.84
#